data_AF-A0A7C6WQX5-F1
#
_entry.id   AF-A0A7C6WQX5-F1
#
_cell.length_a   1.000
_cell.length_b   1.000
_cell.length_c   1.000
_cell.angle_alpha   90.00
_cell.angle_beta   90.00
_cell.angle_gamma   90.00
#
_symmetry.space_group_name_H-M   'P 1'
#
loop_
_entity.id
_entity.type
_entity.pdbx_description
1 polymer ?
#
loop_
_entity_poly.entity_id
_entity_poly.type
_entity_poly.pdbx_seq_one_letter_code
_entity_poly.pdbx_strand_id
1 'polypeptide(L)'
;MLKQMGVRAKEASRVLALQDGRARAQALTHMADALLKNEQAILAANAQDVANGQQAGLTSALIDRLTLTPQRVAGMADALRQVAALPDPVGLVQQRMTRPNGLRIARVSAPIGVIAVIFEARPNVTA
;
A
#
# COMPACT_ATOMS: atom_id res chain seq x y z
N MET A 1 -19.61 10.93 -1.30
CA MET A 1 -18.30 10.42 -1.74
C MET A 1 -17.52 9.72 -0.63
N LEU A 2 -17.04 10.41 0.42
CA LEU A 2 -16.17 9.81 1.45
C LEU A 2 -16.78 8.59 2.18
N LYS A 3 -18.05 8.67 2.60
CA LYS A 3 -18.77 7.53 3.22
C LYS A 3 -18.80 6.30 2.30
N GLN A 4 -19.05 6.50 1.00
CA GLN A 4 -19.10 5.41 0.02
C GLN A 4 -17.71 4.81 -0.21
N MET A 5 -16.63 5.60 -0.17
CA MET A 5 -15.26 5.08 -0.20
C MET A 5 -14.99 4.19 1.02
N GLY A 6 -15.38 4.64 2.21
CA GLY A 6 -15.24 3.86 3.44
C GLY A 6 -16.02 2.54 3.42
N VAL A 7 -17.26 2.55 2.90
CA VAL A 7 -18.07 1.32 2.74
C VAL A 7 -17.37 0.34 1.80
N ARG A 8 -16.95 0.79 0.61
CA ARG A 8 -16.24 -0.05 -0.37
C ARG A 8 -14.93 -0.61 0.18
N ALA A 9 -14.15 0.20 0.89
CA ALA A 9 -12.91 -0.25 1.54
C ALA A 9 -13.18 -1.32 2.60
N LYS A 10 -14.25 -1.17 3.38
CA LYS A 10 -14.66 -2.15 4.40
C LYS A 10 -15.16 -3.46 3.80
N GLU A 11 -15.83 -3.41 2.66
CA GLU A 11 -16.23 -4.61 1.92
C GLU A 11 -15.00 -5.35 1.36
N ALA A 12 -14.10 -4.61 0.71
CA ALA A 12 -12.88 -5.16 0.15
C ALA A 12 -11.92 -5.73 1.23
N SER A 13 -11.83 -5.10 2.39
CA SER A 13 -10.93 -5.56 3.46
C SER A 13 -11.29 -6.96 3.98
N ARG A 14 -12.57 -7.33 3.97
CA ARG A 14 -13.02 -8.69 4.32
C ARG A 14 -12.54 -9.72 3.31
N VAL A 15 -12.62 -9.39 2.02
CA VAL A 15 -12.14 -10.28 0.94
C VAL A 15 -10.62 -10.44 1.02
N LEU A 16 -9.90 -9.34 1.22
CA LEU A 16 -8.44 -9.32 1.31
C LEU A 16 -7.91 -10.09 2.53
N ALA A 17 -8.59 -9.99 3.67
CA ALA A 17 -8.23 -10.70 4.90
C ALA A 17 -8.31 -12.23 4.78
N LEU A 18 -9.11 -12.74 3.83
CA LEU A 18 -9.28 -14.18 3.58
C LEU A 18 -8.31 -14.74 2.53
N GLN A 19 -7.58 -13.89 1.81
CA GLN A 19 -6.59 -14.36 0.85
C GLN A 19 -5.41 -15.01 1.58
N ASP A 20 -4.68 -15.90 0.91
CA ASP A 20 -3.41 -16.39 1.43
C ASP A 20 -2.28 -15.36 1.21
N GLY A 21 -1.14 -15.58 1.87
CA GLY A 21 0.03 -14.71 1.75
C GLY A 21 0.62 -14.68 0.34
N ARG A 22 0.49 -15.77 -0.43
CA ARG A 22 1.02 -15.86 -1.79
C ARG A 22 0.24 -14.95 -2.73
N ALA A 23 -1.09 -14.95 -2.65
CA ALA A 23 -1.96 -14.09 -3.44
C ALA A 23 -1.69 -12.60 -3.15
N ARG A 24 -1.48 -12.24 -1.87
CA ARG A 24 -1.09 -10.88 -1.48
C ARG A 24 0.28 -10.48 -2.06
N ALA A 25 1.29 -11.34 -1.93
CA ALA A 25 2.63 -11.08 -2.48
C ALA A 25 2.64 -10.96 -4.01
N GLN A 26 1.85 -11.79 -4.69
CA GLN A 26 1.66 -11.71 -6.15
C GLN A 26 0.99 -10.40 -6.56
N ALA A 27 -0.03 -9.94 -5.83
CA ALA A 27 -0.67 -8.66 -6.10
C ALA A 27 0.35 -7.50 -6.01
N LEU A 28 1.20 -7.47 -4.98
CA LEU A 28 2.25 -6.46 -4.82
C LEU A 28 3.28 -6.52 -5.97
N THR A 29 3.65 -7.72 -6.42
CA THR A 29 4.58 -7.90 -7.54
C THR A 29 3.97 -7.41 -8.86
N HIS A 30 2.70 -7.72 -9.12
CA HIS A 30 1.98 -7.19 -10.29
C HIS A 30 1.83 -5.67 -10.24
N MET A 31 1.63 -5.08 -9.04
CA MET A 31 1.62 -3.62 -8.87
C MET A 31 2.99 -3.02 -9.24
N ALA A 32 4.09 -3.64 -8.79
CA ALA A 32 5.44 -3.21 -9.16
C ALA A 32 5.67 -3.26 -10.68
N ASP A 33 5.26 -4.34 -11.34
CA ASP A 33 5.40 -4.48 -12.80
C ASP A 33 4.50 -3.47 -13.54
N ALA A 34 3.31 -3.19 -13.03
CA ALA A 34 2.41 -2.20 -13.59
C ALA A 34 2.97 -0.77 -13.48
N LEU A 35 3.64 -0.43 -12.36
CA LEU A 35 4.31 0.87 -12.22
C LEU A 35 5.37 1.07 -13.31
N LEU A 36 6.25 0.07 -13.50
CA LEU A 36 7.32 0.14 -14.50
C LEU A 36 6.76 0.16 -15.93
N LYS A 37 5.77 -0.69 -16.22
CA LYS A 37 5.11 -0.74 -17.54
C LYS A 37 4.46 0.59 -17.92
N ASN A 38 3.97 1.35 -16.94
CA ASN A 38 3.28 2.62 -17.15
C ASN A 38 4.13 3.83 -16.75
N GLU A 39 5.45 3.69 -16.57
CA GLU A 39 6.34 4.74 -16.08
C GLU A 39 6.17 6.05 -16.84
N GLN A 40 6.18 6.01 -18.18
CA GLN A 40 6.06 7.20 -19.02
C GLN A 40 4.74 7.94 -18.79
N ALA A 41 3.63 7.21 -18.64
CA ALA A 41 2.32 7.80 -18.39
C ALA A 41 2.26 8.45 -16.99
N ILE A 42 2.86 7.80 -15.99
CA ILE A 42 2.95 8.32 -14.62
C ILE A 42 3.79 9.60 -14.58
N LEU A 43 4.95 9.61 -15.23
CA LEU A 43 5.83 10.79 -15.27
C LEU A 43 5.19 11.95 -16.03
N ALA A 44 4.48 11.68 -17.14
CA ALA A 44 3.74 12.70 -17.87
C ALA A 44 2.62 13.33 -17.02
N ALA A 45 1.86 12.51 -16.29
CA ALA A 45 0.84 13.01 -15.37
C ALA A 45 1.45 13.85 -14.23
N ASN A 46 2.55 13.35 -13.63
CA ASN A 46 3.21 14.06 -12.55
C ASN A 46 3.83 15.39 -12.99
N ALA A 47 4.33 15.50 -14.22
CA ALA A 47 4.83 16.75 -14.77
C ALA A 47 3.72 17.83 -14.81
N GLN A 48 2.49 17.44 -15.12
CA GLN A 48 1.33 18.35 -15.05
C GLN A 48 1.04 18.77 -13.61
N ASP A 49 1.10 17.85 -12.64
CA ASP A 49 0.92 18.16 -11.22
C ASP A 49 1.98 19.14 -10.71
N VAL A 50 3.25 18.94 -11.10
CA VAL A 50 4.35 19.84 -10.75
C VAL A 50 4.14 21.24 -11.35
N ALA A 51 3.77 21.35 -12.62
CA ALA A 51 3.49 22.62 -13.25
C ALA A 51 2.32 23.35 -12.57
N ASN A 52 1.23 22.64 -12.26
CA ASN A 52 0.09 23.19 -11.52
C ASN A 52 0.51 23.65 -10.12
N GLY A 53 1.33 22.86 -9.42
CA GLY A 53 1.85 23.19 -8.11
C GLY A 53 2.70 24.46 -8.10
N GLN A 54 3.54 24.64 -9.12
CA GLN A 54 4.34 25.85 -9.27
C GLN A 54 3.46 27.08 -9.52
N GLN A 55 2.47 26.97 -10.40
CA GLN A 55 1.50 28.04 -10.67
C GLN A 55 0.67 28.41 -9.43
N ALA A 56 0.34 27.41 -8.60
CA ALA A 56 -0.36 27.59 -7.34
C ALA A 56 0.52 28.15 -6.20
N GLY A 57 1.81 28.40 -6.44
CA GLY A 57 2.72 28.97 -5.46
C GLY A 57 3.20 27.98 -4.39
N LEU A 58 3.22 26.68 -4.68
CA LEU A 58 3.84 25.71 -3.77
C LEU A 58 5.32 26.02 -3.56
N THR A 59 5.79 25.80 -2.34
CA THR A 59 7.21 26.00 -2.01
C THR A 59 8.09 25.02 -2.79
N SER A 60 9.35 25.40 -3.04
CA SER A 60 10.33 24.53 -3.70
C SER A 60 10.48 23.17 -3.02
N ALA A 61 10.38 23.13 -1.69
CA ALA A 61 10.41 21.90 -0.90
C ALA A 61 9.19 20.98 -1.16
N LEU A 62 8.00 21.55 -1.34
CA LEU A 62 6.80 20.78 -1.70
C LEU A 62 6.85 20.30 -3.14
N ILE A 63 7.37 21.11 -4.06
CA ILE A 63 7.59 20.71 -5.45
C ILE A 63 8.58 19.55 -5.53
N ASP A 64 9.69 19.61 -4.80
CA ASP A 64 10.66 18.49 -4.78
C ASP A 64 9.99 17.20 -4.27
N ARG A 65 9.19 17.26 -3.21
CA ARG A 65 8.46 16.08 -2.71
C ARG A 65 7.43 15.56 -3.72
N LEU A 66 6.75 16.46 -4.43
CA LEU A 66 5.73 16.12 -5.43
C LEU A 66 6.33 15.47 -6.68
N THR A 67 7.56 15.82 -7.04
CA THR A 67 8.18 15.40 -8.29
C THR A 67 8.47 13.90 -8.30
N LEU A 68 8.14 13.22 -9.39
CA LEU A 68 8.56 11.86 -9.69
C LEU A 68 9.65 11.88 -10.76
N THR A 69 10.60 10.97 -10.63
CA THR A 69 11.64 10.70 -11.62
C THR A 69 11.63 9.19 -11.94
N PRO A 70 12.23 8.74 -13.05
CA PRO A 70 12.37 7.31 -13.34
C PRO A 70 12.96 6.53 -12.16
N GLN A 71 13.96 7.10 -11.48
CA GLN A 71 14.58 6.49 -10.30
C GLN A 71 13.59 6.37 -9.12
N ARG A 72 12.72 7.36 -8.90
CA ARG A 72 11.70 7.30 -7.85
C ARG A 72 10.61 6.27 -8.18
N VAL A 73 10.20 6.15 -9.44
CA VAL A 73 9.24 5.12 -9.88
C VAL A 73 9.84 3.71 -9.75
N ALA A 74 11.09 3.53 -10.16
CA ALA A 74 11.82 2.27 -9.94
C ALA A 74 11.92 1.93 -8.45
N GLY A 75 12.26 2.91 -7.60
CA GLY A 75 12.29 2.74 -6.16
C GLY A 75 10.94 2.36 -5.54
N MET A 76 9.82 2.87 -6.06
CA MET A 76 8.47 2.45 -5.66
C MET A 76 8.21 0.98 -6.02
N ALA A 77 8.54 0.57 -7.24
CA ALA A 77 8.41 -0.82 -7.67
C ALA A 77 9.28 -1.78 -6.83
N ASP A 78 10.51 -1.37 -6.52
CA ASP A 78 11.41 -2.16 -5.68
C ASP A 78 10.91 -2.26 -4.23
N ALA A 79 10.37 -1.17 -3.67
CA ALA A 79 9.77 -1.20 -2.33
C ALA A 79 8.60 -2.20 -2.28
N LEU A 80 7.75 -2.23 -3.30
CA LEU A 80 6.66 -3.22 -3.41
C LEU A 80 7.19 -4.66 -3.44
N ARG A 81 8.24 -4.93 -4.23
CA ARG A 81 8.88 -6.25 -4.29
C ARG A 81 9.53 -6.64 -2.96
N GLN A 82 10.15 -5.69 -2.26
CA GLN A 82 10.70 -5.92 -0.93
C GLN A 82 9.62 -6.30 0.07
N VAL A 83 8.48 -5.60 0.09
CA VAL A 83 7.34 -5.94 0.95
C VAL A 83 6.76 -7.30 0.58
N ALA A 84 6.64 -7.61 -0.71
CA ALA A 84 6.17 -8.92 -1.19
C ALA A 84 7.05 -10.10 -0.75
N ALA A 85 8.34 -9.84 -0.51
CA ALA A 85 9.30 -10.84 -0.04
C ALA A 85 9.28 -11.04 1.48
N LEU A 86 8.62 -10.17 2.26
CA LEU A 86 8.51 -10.32 3.70
C LEU A 86 7.61 -11.51 4.07
N PRO A 87 7.84 -12.17 5.21
CA PRO A 87 6.90 -13.16 5.75
C PRO A 87 5.51 -12.56 5.93
N ASP A 88 4.47 -13.31 5.54
CA ASP A 88 3.09 -12.87 5.68
C ASP A 88 2.72 -12.68 7.17
N PRO A 89 2.32 -11.46 7.58
CA PRO A 89 2.04 -11.19 8.99
C PRO A 89 0.66 -11.68 9.43
N VAL A 90 -0.21 -12.12 8.51
CA VAL A 90 -1.61 -12.47 8.80
C VAL A 90 -1.75 -13.95 9.14
N GLY A 91 -2.50 -14.28 10.19
CA GLY A 91 -2.75 -15.67 10.57
C GLY A 91 -1.62 -16.32 11.39
N LEU A 92 -0.63 -15.55 11.82
CA LEU A 92 0.48 -16.04 12.64
C LEU A 92 -0.01 -16.35 14.05
N VAL A 93 0.25 -17.57 14.51
CA VAL A 93 -0.07 -17.96 15.88
C VAL A 93 1.05 -17.55 16.83
N GLN A 94 0.76 -16.54 17.64
CA GLN A 94 1.71 -15.94 18.59
C GLN A 94 1.77 -16.71 19.91
N GLN A 95 0.67 -17.34 20.31
CA GLN A 95 0.59 -18.10 21.55
C GLN A 95 -0.43 -19.24 21.41
N ARG A 96 -0.14 -20.39 22.01
CA ARG A 96 -1.07 -21.51 22.15
C ARG A 96 -1.08 -22.00 23.59
N MET A 97 -2.25 -22.36 24.11
CA MET A 97 -2.39 -23.04 25.40
C MET A 97 -3.56 -24.00 25.38
N THR A 98 -3.45 -25.08 26.15
CA THR A 98 -4.55 -26.01 26.42
C THR A 98 -4.91 -25.91 27.90
N ARG A 99 -6.18 -25.66 28.20
CA ARG A 99 -6.68 -25.61 29.58
C ARG A 99 -6.84 -27.03 30.14
N PRO A 100 -6.85 -27.22 31.48
CA PRO A 100 -7.05 -28.54 32.10
C PRO A 100 -8.34 -29.25 31.68
N ASN A 101 -9.36 -28.50 31.25
CA ASN A 101 -10.62 -29.04 30.71
C ASN A 101 -10.57 -29.37 29.21
N GLY A 102 -9.39 -29.34 28.58
CA GLY A 102 -9.20 -29.65 27.16
C GLY A 102 -9.42 -28.49 26.19
N LEU A 103 -9.82 -27.29 26.66
CA LEU A 103 -10.04 -26.14 25.78
C LEU A 103 -8.72 -25.65 25.16
N ARG A 104 -8.67 -25.59 23.83
CA ARG A 104 -7.52 -25.09 23.05
C ARG A 104 -7.71 -23.61 22.75
N ILE A 105 -6.78 -22.78 23.21
CA ILE A 105 -6.79 -21.33 23.01
C ILE A 105 -5.56 -20.94 22.21
N ALA A 106 -5.74 -20.07 21.22
CA ALA A 106 -4.65 -19.50 20.44
C ALA A 106 -4.81 -17.99 20.29
N ARG A 107 -3.70 -17.25 20.39
CA ARG A 107 -3.62 -15.85 19.96
C ARG A 107 -3.07 -15.84 18.55
N VAL A 108 -3.85 -15.30 17.62
CA VAL A 108 -3.54 -15.29 16.18
C VAL A 108 -3.59 -13.85 15.66
N SER A 109 -2.63 -13.45 14.84
CA SER A 109 -2.63 -12.12 14.21
C SER A 109 -3.76 -12.00 13.19
N ALA A 110 -4.38 -10.83 13.13
CA ALA A 110 -5.39 -10.46 12.14
C ALA A 110 -5.13 -9.04 11.63
N PRO A 111 -5.57 -8.68 10.42
CA PRO A 111 -5.46 -7.32 9.93
C PRO A 111 -6.24 -6.35 10.83
N ILE A 112 -5.73 -5.12 10.98
CA ILE A 112 -6.42 -4.04 11.73
C ILE A 112 -7.79 -3.73 11.10
N GLY A 113 -7.89 -3.85 9.77
CA GLY A 113 -9.11 -3.59 9.00
C GLY A 113 -8.84 -2.57 7.90
N VAL A 114 -9.50 -1.42 7.97
CA VAL A 114 -9.33 -0.32 7.01
C VAL A 114 -8.40 0.73 7.60
N ILE A 115 -7.39 1.13 6.83
CA ILE A 115 -6.44 2.20 7.19
C ILE A 115 -6.67 3.38 6.25
N ALA A 116 -6.86 4.57 6.82
CA ALA A 116 -6.87 5.82 6.06
C ALA A 116 -5.46 6.43 6.11
N VAL A 117 -4.84 6.61 4.94
CA VAL A 117 -3.53 7.26 4.82
C VAL A 117 -3.75 8.65 4.24
N ILE A 118 -3.36 9.69 4.98
CA ILE A 118 -3.47 11.09 4.57
C ILE A 118 -2.05 11.64 4.47
N PHE A 119 -1.67 12.12 3.29
CA PHE A 119 -0.35 12.66 3.01
C PHE A 119 -0.45 13.87 2.08
N GLU A 120 0.62 14.65 2.01
CA GLU A 120 0.70 15.86 1.21
C GLU A 120 1.95 15.81 0.33
N ALA A 121 1.77 16.12 -0.97
CA ALA A 121 2.84 16.28 -1.96
C ALA A 121 3.85 15.12 -2.01
N ARG A 122 3.43 13.87 -1.76
CA ARG A 122 4.30 12.68 -1.77
C ARG A 122 3.67 11.54 -2.56
N PRO A 123 3.63 11.61 -3.90
CA PRO A 123 2.97 10.60 -4.71
C PRO A 123 3.58 9.20 -4.51
N ASN A 124 4.87 9.11 -4.16
CA ASN A 124 5.56 7.86 -3.88
C ASN A 124 5.00 7.09 -2.66
N VAL A 125 4.25 7.73 -1.77
CA VAL A 125 3.60 7.06 -0.61
C VAL A 125 2.40 6.20 -1.04
N THR A 126 1.88 6.40 -2.25
CA THR A 126 0.71 5.68 -2.77
C THR A 126 1.04 4.28 -3.28
N ALA A 127 2.32 3.99 -3.52
CA ALA A 127 2.80 2.74 -4.12
C ALA A 127 2.37 1.51 -3.31
#